data_AF-A0A558GC51-F1
#
_entry.id   AF-A0A558GC51-F1
#
_cell.length_a   1.000
_cell.length_b   1.000
_cell.length_c   1.000
_cell.angle_alpha   90.00
_cell.angle_beta   90.00
_cell.angle_gamma   90.00
#
_symmetry.space_group_name_H-M   'P 1'
#
loop_
_entity.id
_entity.type
_entity.pdbx_description
1 polymer ?
#
loop_
_entity_poly.entity_id
_entity_poly.type
_entity_poly.pdbx_seq_one_letter_code
_entity_poly.pdbx_strand_id
1 'polypeptide(L)' 'MSCDAISSWTVFAPFVSFLPAATVAIVFVPLTVVVWLSYRGRRDATAEQYERSSDDPTAR' A
#
# COMPACT_ATOMS: atom_id res chain seq x y z
N MET A 1 -42.78 -28.09 8.29
CA MET A 1 -41.74 -27.56 7.39
C MET A 1 -41.10 -26.38 8.10
N SER A 2 -40.12 -26.65 8.94
CA SER A 2 -39.29 -25.64 9.57
C SER A 2 -38.33 -25.15 8.51
N CYS A 3 -38.66 -24.02 7.87
CA CYS A 3 -37.67 -23.26 7.13
C CYS A 3 -36.61 -22.85 8.14
N ASP A 4 -35.54 -23.65 8.21
CA ASP A 4 -34.34 -23.29 8.92
C ASP A 4 -33.92 -21.93 8.39
N ALA A 5 -34.19 -20.91 9.21
CA ALA A 5 -33.50 -19.65 9.18
C ALA A 5 -32.04 -19.95 9.51
N ILE A 6 -31.34 -20.60 8.57
CA ILE A 6 -29.89 -20.63 8.51
C ILE A 6 -29.52 -19.15 8.50
N SER A 7 -29.10 -18.73 9.67
CA SER A 7 -29.05 -17.36 10.13
C SER A 7 -28.50 -16.45 9.04
N SER A 8 -29.36 -15.57 8.51
CA SER A 8 -29.01 -14.48 7.58
C SER A 8 -27.77 -13.68 8.04
N TRP A 9 -27.46 -13.72 9.34
CA TRP A 9 -26.26 -13.16 9.94
C TRP A 9 -24.94 -13.68 9.34
N THR A 10 -24.86 -14.93 8.85
CA THR A 10 -23.64 -15.46 8.19
C THR A 10 -23.32 -14.70 6.90
N VAL A 11 -24.34 -14.21 6.20
CA VAL A 11 -24.19 -13.46 4.94
C VAL A 11 -24.04 -11.96 5.20
N PHE A 12 -24.58 -11.46 6.31
CA PHE A 12 -24.45 -10.07 6.75
C PHE A 12 -23.10 -9.76 7.43
N ALA A 13 -22.53 -10.70 8.19
CA ALA A 13 -21.24 -10.55 8.87
C ALA A 13 -20.09 -10.10 7.95
N PRO A 14 -19.90 -10.67 6.74
CA PRO A 14 -18.90 -10.16 5.83
C PRO A 14 -19.27 -8.79 5.30
N PHE A 15 -20.54 -8.48 5.01
CA PHE A 15 -20.94 -7.15 4.51
C PHE A 15 -20.64 -6.01 5.50
N VAL A 16 -20.92 -6.25 6.78
CA VAL A 16 -20.66 -5.27 7.86
C VAL A 16 -19.16 -5.08 8.08
N SER A 17 -18.36 -6.14 7.92
CA SER A 17 -16.89 -6.07 8.08
C SER A 17 -16.18 -5.62 6.79
N PHE A 18 -16.80 -5.86 5.63
CA PHE A 18 -16.26 -5.55 4.31
C PHE A 18 -16.36 -4.07 4.00
N LEU A 19 -17.43 -3.39 4.41
CA LEU A 19 -17.56 -1.95 4.22
C LEU A 19 -16.35 -1.17 4.80
N PRO A 20 -15.98 -1.33 6.08
CA PRO A 20 -14.82 -0.63 6.64
C PRO A 20 -13.50 -1.13 6.04
N ALA A 21 -13.36 -2.44 5.79
CA ALA A 21 -12.16 -2.99 5.17
C ALA A 21 -11.94 -2.45 3.74
N ALA A 22 -13.01 -2.32 2.96
CA ALA A 22 -12.96 -1.74 1.62
C ALA A 22 -12.58 -0.26 1.67
N THR A 23 -13.11 0.52 2.62
CA THR A 23 -12.69 1.91 2.82
C THR A 23 -11.19 1.99 3.15
N VAL A 24 -10.69 1.14 4.04
CA VAL A 24 -9.27 1.08 4.37
C VAL A 24 -8.45 0.74 3.13
N ALA A 25 -8.85 -0.25 2.34
CA ALA A 25 -8.14 -0.63 1.12
C ALA A 25 -8.12 0.50 0.08
N ILE A 26 -9.24 1.19 -0.14
CA ILE A 26 -9.34 2.32 -1.07
C ILE A 26 -8.39 3.46 -0.68
N VAL A 27 -8.14 3.66 0.62
CA VAL A 27 -7.23 4.70 1.11
C VAL A 27 -5.77 4.20 1.12
N PHE A 28 -5.52 2.99 1.60
CA PHE A 28 -4.16 2.47 1.79
C PHE A 28 -3.48 2.07 0.48
N VAL A 29 -4.22 1.53 -0.49
CA VAL A 29 -3.66 1.15 -1.78
C VAL A 29 -3.00 2.34 -2.49
N PRO A 30 -3.70 3.47 -2.74
CA PRO A 30 -3.06 4.62 -3.40
C PRO A 30 -1.96 5.23 -2.55
N LEU A 31 -2.11 5.31 -1.21
CA LEU A 31 -1.04 5.77 -0.32
C LEU A 31 0.24 4.94 -0.47
N THR A 32 0.10 3.61 -0.49
CA THR A 32 1.23 2.69 -0.64
C THR A 32 1.91 2.89 -1.99
N VAL A 33 1.13 3.07 -3.07
CA VAL A 33 1.68 3.35 -4.41
C VAL A 33 2.44 4.68 -4.44
N VAL A 34 1.88 5.75 -3.85
CA VAL A 34 2.51 7.07 -3.79
C VAL A 34 3.81 7.00 -2.99
N VAL A 35 3.80 6.33 -1.84
CA VAL A 35 4.99 6.14 -1.01
C VAL A 35 6.04 5.33 -1.77
N TRP A 36 5.65 4.22 -2.39
CA TRP A 36 6.56 3.37 -3.14
C TRP A 36 7.22 4.11 -4.31
N LEU A 37 6.44 4.87 -5.08
CA LEU A 37 6.94 5.68 -6.18
C LEU A 37 7.90 6.77 -5.68
N SER A 38 7.58 7.39 -4.54
CA SER A 38 8.44 8.38 -3.90
C SER A 38 9.76 7.79 -3.42
N TYR A 39 9.74 6.59 -2.82
CA TYR A 39 10.96 5.86 -2.45
C TYR A 39 11.78 5.46 -3.67
N ARG A 40 11.14 5.06 -4.76
CA ARG A 40 11.83 4.71 -6.00
C ARG A 40 12.56 5.91 -6.58
N GLY A 41 11.87 7.04 -6.78
CA GLY A 41 12.51 8.26 -7.29
C GLY A 41 13.62 8.80 -6.38
N ARG A 42 13.48 8.65 -5.06
CA ARG A 42 14.52 9.06 -4.10
C ARG A 42 15.77 8.17 -4.17
N ARG A 43 15.61 6.87 -4.44
CA ARG A 43 16.74 5.95 -4.64
C ARG A 43 17.52 6.30 -5.90
N ASP A 44 16.82 6.63 -6.98
CA ASP A 44 17.47 7.03 -8.22
C ASP A 44 18.27 8.34 -8.02
N ALA A 45 17.68 9.36 -7.39
CA ALA A 45 18.39 10.62 -7.10
C ALA A 45 19.57 10.47 -6.13
N THR A 46 19.49 9.57 -5.15
CA THR A 46 20.58 9.33 -4.20
C THR A 46 21.71 8.50 -4.83
N ALA A 47 21.38 7.57 -5.74
CA ALA A 47 22.35 6.79 -6.49
C ALA A 47 23.19 7.67 -7.42
N GLU A 48 22.55 8.60 -8.13
CA GLU A 48 23.26 9.58 -8.99
C GLU A 48 24.20 10.50 -8.21
N GLN A 49 23.82 10.89 -6.98
CA GLN A 49 24.68 11.68 -6.09
C GLN A 49 25.87 10.88 -5.55
N TYR A 50 25.65 9.59 -5.22
CA TYR A 50 26.71 8.72 -4.74
C TYR A 50 27.74 8.44 -5.85
N GLU A 51 27.28 8.10 -7.07
CA GLU A 51 28.17 7.92 -8.22
C GLU A 51 29.01 9.18 -8.48
N ARG A 52 28.38 10.35 -8.51
CA ARG A 52 29.08 11.62 -8.76
C ARG A 52 30.07 12.00 -7.65
N SER A 53 29.81 11.62 -6.40
CA SER A 53 30.74 11.84 -5.30
C SER A 53 31.89 10.82 -5.27
N SER A 54 31.66 9.60 -5.76
CA SER A 54 32.69 8.55 -5.82
C SER A 54 33.63 8.68 -7.02
N ASP A 55 33.18 9.38 -8.07
CA ASP A 55 33.91 9.58 -9.32
C ASP A 55 34.60 10.96 -9.37
N ASP A 56 34.76 11.64 -8.23
CA ASP A 56 35.59 12.86 -8.10
C ASP A 56 37.04 12.47 -7.74
N PRO A 57 37.98 12.45 -8.71
CA PRO A 57 39.38 12.11 -8.47
C PRO A 57 40.17 13.24 -7.79
N THR A 58 39.53 14.38 -7.47
CA THR A 58 40.15 15.58 -6.90
C THR A 58 40.01 15.72 -5.38
N ALA A 59 39.32 14.79 -4.71
CA ALA A 59 39.17 14.79 -3.26
C ALA A 59 40.36 14.19 -2.47
N ARG A 60 41.54 14.03 -3.08
CA ARG A 60 42.78 13.58 -2.42
C ARG A 60 43.90 14.61 -2.53
#